data_AF-S9QCC7-F1
#
_entry.id   AF-S9QCC7-F1
#
_cell.length_a   1.000
_cell.length_b   1.000
_cell.length_c   1.000
_cell.angle_alpha   90.00
_cell.angle_beta   90.00
_cell.angle_gamma   90.00
#
_symmetry.space_group_name_H-M   'P 1'
#
loop_
_entity.id
_entity.type
_entity.pdbx_description
1 polymer ?
#
loop_
_entity_poly.entity_id
_entity_poly.type
_entity_poly.pdbx_seq_one_letter_code
_entity_poly.pdbx_strand_id
1 'polypeptide(L)'
;MAESPETTSAALKLLERARHHVRTRSRSEAYYQSGDRFSEVFLGRTFQVEPNYYRAVGTDYSAIDWLYEELGQGEALTRRALDTVTEQLQEMTRPEPARAALGPLQAALHSPSCALLDVCRALLGAITVLGQDALGARGVPAALVQDWLELWSERVWRQNNQQARLALLIQVMRAAPEDRPGRLAVLGDDQDALSARGTDFGQGVHEYLERYAETGASSVALVGGLPFARALTPRDLEKLLGVLREGSDFLGGVARLLRLAQDVRFDPSEPINSGVMGYAAEHRQRLTDIDATRLPREELDTRLKQVWVDDSARTRRELDAVVASLGDEPLRPLLQGFVQSVWAVATRLVEAGHDPRPGL
;
A
#
# COMPACT_ATOMS: atom_id res chain seq x y z
N MET A 1 35.65 5.76 24.30
CA MET A 1 35.80 5.36 22.89
C MET A 1 34.86 6.25 22.09
N ALA A 2 35.42 7.13 21.26
CA ALA A 2 34.63 8.07 20.48
C ALA A 2 33.98 7.34 19.30
N GLU A 3 32.66 7.43 19.18
CA GLU A 3 31.92 7.03 17.98
C GLU A 3 32.30 7.97 16.84
N SER A 4 32.79 7.42 15.72
CA SER A 4 33.15 8.19 14.53
C SER A 4 31.89 8.62 13.76
N PRO A 5 31.72 9.92 13.40
CA PRO A 5 30.54 10.44 12.71
C PRO A 5 30.61 10.36 11.16
N GLU A 6 31.13 9.28 10.59
CA GLU A 6 31.31 9.11 9.13
C GLU A 6 30.88 7.69 8.72
N THR A 7 29.68 7.44 8.17
CA THR A 7 29.37 7.49 6.72
C THR A 7 27.93 6.98 6.52
N THR A 8 26.93 7.64 7.11
CA THR A 8 25.53 7.28 6.81
C THR A 8 25.26 7.56 5.33
N SER A 9 24.90 6.53 4.55
CA SER A 9 24.59 6.65 3.12
C SER A 9 23.66 7.83 2.87
N ALA A 10 23.92 8.64 1.83
CA ALA A 10 23.10 9.80 1.49
C ALA A 10 21.61 9.44 1.35
N ALA A 11 21.32 8.25 0.81
CA ALA A 11 19.98 7.72 0.70
C ALA A 11 19.35 7.41 2.08
N LEU A 12 20.12 6.96 3.06
CA LEU A 12 19.60 6.68 4.40
C LEU A 12 19.25 7.99 5.15
N LYS A 13 20.08 9.03 5.02
CA LYS A 13 19.75 10.37 5.55
C LYS A 13 18.49 10.95 4.89
N LEU A 14 18.32 10.68 3.59
CA LEU A 14 17.15 11.10 2.82
C LEU A 14 15.87 10.42 3.34
N LEU A 15 15.92 9.11 3.63
CA LEU A 15 14.79 8.37 4.22
C LEU A 15 14.36 8.95 5.56
N GLU A 16 15.30 9.18 6.48
CA GLU A 16 15.02 9.73 7.80
C GLU A 16 14.33 11.09 7.71
N ARG A 17 14.81 11.95 6.80
CA ARG A 17 14.26 13.29 6.62
C ARG A 17 12.90 13.28 5.93
N ALA A 18 12.71 12.47 4.89
CA ALA A 18 11.43 12.34 4.20
C ALA A 18 10.35 11.84 5.17
N ARG A 19 10.69 10.87 6.02
CA ARG A 19 9.80 10.35 7.07
C ARG A 19 9.37 11.43 8.08
N HIS A 20 10.27 12.35 8.43
CA HIS A 20 9.90 13.48 9.29
C HIS A 20 8.81 14.35 8.65
N HIS A 21 8.90 14.64 7.35
CA HIS A 21 7.87 15.40 6.63
C HIS A 21 6.53 14.67 6.58
N VAL A 22 6.52 13.35 6.37
CA VAL A 22 5.27 12.57 6.39
C VAL A 22 4.63 12.64 7.78
N ARG A 23 5.41 12.51 8.85
CA ARG A 23 4.92 12.56 10.24
C ARG A 23 4.36 13.92 10.63
N THR A 24 5.04 15.01 10.31
CA THR A 24 4.60 16.36 10.70
C THR A 24 3.32 16.78 10.01
N ARG A 25 3.06 16.19 8.86
CA ARG A 25 1.92 16.57 8.05
C ARG A 25 0.74 15.57 8.29
N SER A 26 0.99 14.29 8.59
CA SER A 26 -0.02 13.21 8.56
C SER A 26 -1.34 13.55 9.27
N ARG A 27 -2.47 13.13 8.68
CA ARG A 27 -3.84 13.34 9.18
C ARG A 27 -4.07 12.89 10.62
N SER A 28 -3.31 11.89 11.10
CA SER A 28 -3.30 11.52 12.51
C SER A 28 -2.01 10.78 12.89
N GLU A 29 -1.62 10.92 14.16
CA GLU A 29 -0.50 10.17 14.72
C GLU A 29 -0.70 8.65 14.61
N ALA A 30 -1.93 8.21 14.84
CA ALA A 30 -2.31 6.80 14.77
C ALA A 30 -2.13 6.20 13.36
N TYR A 31 -2.33 6.99 12.30
CA TYR A 31 -2.25 6.51 10.92
C TYR A 31 -0.84 6.04 10.55
N TYR A 32 0.17 6.89 10.75
CA TYR A 32 1.55 6.52 10.43
C TYR A 32 2.12 5.52 11.44
N GLN A 33 1.70 5.55 12.71
CA GLN A 33 2.09 4.55 13.71
C GLN A 33 1.55 3.16 13.37
N SER A 34 0.35 3.08 12.78
CA SER A 34 -0.19 1.82 12.29
C SER A 34 0.67 1.25 11.17
N GLY A 35 1.11 2.08 10.21
CA GLY A 35 2.05 1.65 9.17
C GLY A 35 3.41 1.23 9.71
N ASP A 36 3.94 1.94 10.70
CA ASP A 36 5.19 1.58 11.39
C ASP A 36 5.08 0.22 12.09
N ARG A 37 4.00 -0.02 12.84
CA ARG A 37 3.77 -1.28 13.55
C ARG A 37 3.52 -2.43 12.58
N PHE A 38 2.79 -2.16 11.51
CA PHE A 38 2.52 -3.11 10.44
C PHE A 38 3.86 -3.60 9.84
N SER A 39 4.69 -2.67 9.39
CA SER A 39 6.01 -2.98 8.82
C SER A 39 6.96 -3.61 9.85
N GLU A 40 6.91 -3.21 11.11
CA GLU A 40 7.71 -3.83 12.17
C GLU A 40 7.36 -5.31 12.37
N VAL A 41 6.07 -5.63 12.50
CA VAL A 41 5.61 -7.01 12.72
C VAL A 41 5.94 -7.86 11.49
N PHE A 42 5.73 -7.30 10.31
CA PHE A 42 5.83 -8.05 9.07
C PHE A 42 7.26 -8.17 8.55
N LEU A 43 7.99 -7.06 8.43
CA LEU A 43 9.37 -7.02 7.92
C LEU A 43 10.39 -7.22 9.05
N GLY A 44 10.17 -6.56 10.19
CA GLY A 44 11.11 -6.60 11.31
C GLY A 44 11.16 -7.97 12.00
N ARG A 45 10.02 -8.59 12.28
CA ARG A 45 9.99 -9.90 12.98
C ARG A 45 10.19 -11.08 12.04
N THR A 46 9.51 -11.11 10.89
CA THR A 46 9.59 -12.24 9.96
C THR A 46 10.92 -12.24 9.21
N PHE A 47 11.28 -11.13 8.58
CA PHE A 47 12.42 -11.04 7.67
C PHE A 47 13.69 -10.49 8.32
N GLN A 48 13.62 -10.10 9.60
CA GLN A 48 14.72 -9.49 10.36
C GLN A 48 15.28 -8.23 9.68
N VAL A 49 14.39 -7.43 9.07
CA VAL A 49 14.74 -6.12 8.52
C VAL A 49 15.05 -5.16 9.66
N GLU A 50 16.10 -4.35 9.52
CA GLU A 50 16.48 -3.40 10.58
C GLU A 50 15.46 -2.25 10.73
N PRO A 51 15.37 -1.64 11.94
CA PRO A 51 14.41 -0.59 12.24
C PRO A 51 14.29 0.53 11.23
N ASN A 52 15.41 1.08 10.76
CA ASN A 52 15.38 2.24 9.87
C ASN A 52 14.76 1.91 8.50
N TYR A 53 14.92 0.68 8.02
CA TYR A 53 14.42 0.26 6.71
C TYR A 53 12.94 -0.14 6.73
N TYR A 54 12.49 -0.96 7.69
CA TYR A 54 11.06 -1.31 7.72
C TYR A 54 10.19 -0.08 8.03
N ARG A 55 10.71 0.86 8.81
CA ARG A 55 10.06 2.14 9.10
C ARG A 55 9.90 2.98 7.84
N ALA A 56 10.95 3.11 7.04
CA ALA A 56 10.90 3.84 5.76
C ALA A 56 9.86 3.24 4.80
N VAL A 57 9.88 1.91 4.66
CA VAL A 57 8.97 1.13 3.82
C VAL A 57 7.54 1.04 4.39
N GLY A 58 7.31 1.40 5.64
CA GLY A 58 5.97 1.65 6.18
C GLY A 58 5.48 3.08 5.99
N THR A 59 6.39 4.01 5.66
CA THR A 59 6.07 5.44 5.52
C THR A 59 5.78 5.82 4.08
N ASP A 60 6.37 5.13 3.12
CA ASP A 60 6.25 5.38 1.68
C ASP A 60 4.81 5.32 1.20
N TYR A 61 4.05 4.31 1.58
CA TYR A 61 2.68 4.16 1.13
C TYR A 61 1.76 5.22 1.73
N SER A 62 1.95 5.53 3.01
CA SER A 62 1.17 6.59 3.68
C SER A 62 1.43 7.94 3.04
N ALA A 63 2.65 8.17 2.53
CA ALA A 63 3.00 9.37 1.78
C ALA A 63 2.34 9.39 0.40
N ILE A 64 2.35 8.25 -0.31
CA ILE A 64 1.72 8.10 -1.63
C ILE A 64 0.20 8.29 -1.54
N ASP A 65 -0.46 7.60 -0.62
CA ASP A 65 -1.91 7.73 -0.40
C ASP A 65 -2.27 9.19 -0.18
N TRP A 66 -1.50 9.85 0.67
CA TRP A 66 -1.75 11.24 0.95
C TRP A 66 -1.44 12.17 -0.23
N LEU A 67 -0.40 11.91 -1.03
CA LEU A 67 -0.15 12.68 -2.23
C LEU A 67 -1.39 12.73 -3.13
N TYR A 68 -2.02 11.58 -3.36
CA TYR A 68 -3.23 11.50 -4.18
C TYR A 68 -4.47 12.07 -3.48
N GLU A 69 -4.58 11.97 -2.16
CA GLU A 69 -5.64 12.66 -1.40
C GLU A 69 -5.51 14.19 -1.53
N GLU A 70 -4.32 14.76 -1.38
CA GLU A 70 -4.06 16.21 -1.50
C GLU A 70 -4.35 16.71 -2.92
N LEU A 71 -3.86 15.98 -3.92
CA LEU A 71 -4.17 16.25 -5.32
C LEU A 71 -5.69 16.19 -5.55
N GLY A 72 -6.38 15.22 -4.96
CA GLY A 72 -7.83 15.03 -5.09
C GLY A 72 -8.68 16.14 -4.47
N GLN A 73 -8.12 16.95 -3.55
CA GLN A 73 -8.83 18.02 -2.84
C GLN A 73 -8.91 19.35 -3.62
N GLY A 74 -8.05 19.57 -4.62
CA GLY A 74 -7.95 20.84 -5.35
C GLY A 74 -8.27 20.73 -6.85
N GLU A 75 -9.06 21.67 -7.38
CA GLU A 75 -9.34 21.90 -8.81
C GLU A 75 -9.85 20.69 -9.64
N ALA A 76 -10.16 20.96 -10.91
CA ALA A 76 -10.43 19.95 -11.92
C ALA A 76 -9.15 19.22 -12.33
N LEU A 77 -8.69 18.30 -11.46
CA LEU A 77 -7.60 17.40 -11.83
C LEU A 77 -7.95 16.69 -13.14
N THR A 78 -6.99 16.67 -14.04
CA THR A 78 -7.09 15.91 -15.28
C THR A 78 -6.42 14.56 -15.10
N ARG A 79 -6.88 13.54 -15.82
CA ARG A 79 -6.21 12.24 -15.90
C ARG A 79 -4.72 12.38 -16.21
N ARG A 80 -4.39 13.27 -17.16
CA ARG A 80 -3.01 13.60 -17.55
C ARG A 80 -2.14 14.08 -16.39
N ALA A 81 -2.68 14.91 -15.49
CA ALA A 81 -1.91 15.40 -14.34
C ALA A 81 -1.55 14.25 -13.38
N LEU A 82 -2.49 13.34 -13.13
CA LEU A 82 -2.27 12.16 -12.30
C LEU A 82 -1.32 11.16 -12.96
N ASP A 83 -1.44 10.94 -14.28
CA ASP A 83 -0.50 10.10 -15.03
C ASP A 83 0.93 10.67 -14.95
N THR A 84 1.08 11.99 -15.03
CA THR A 84 2.38 12.68 -14.88
C THR A 84 3.00 12.47 -13.48
N VAL A 85 2.18 12.42 -12.44
CA VAL A 85 2.63 12.11 -11.07
C VAL A 85 3.04 10.64 -10.98
N THR A 86 2.21 9.74 -11.49
CA THR A 86 2.50 8.30 -11.53
C THR A 86 3.82 8.00 -12.25
N GLU A 87 4.06 8.65 -13.40
CA GLU A 87 5.31 8.51 -14.16
C GLU A 87 6.54 8.99 -13.38
N GLN A 88 6.45 10.13 -12.70
CA GLN A 88 7.55 10.66 -11.88
C GLN A 88 7.88 9.79 -10.67
N LEU A 89 6.87 9.19 -10.03
CA LEU A 89 7.09 8.22 -8.96
C LEU A 89 7.68 6.92 -9.52
N GLN A 90 7.18 6.47 -10.67
CA GLN A 90 7.67 5.26 -11.32
C GLN A 90 9.13 5.37 -11.74
N GLU A 91 9.57 6.53 -12.20
CA GLU A 91 10.97 6.77 -12.56
C GLU A 91 11.93 6.47 -11.40
N MET A 92 11.50 6.73 -10.15
CA MET A 92 12.32 6.50 -8.95
C MET A 92 12.49 5.02 -8.58
N THR A 93 11.83 4.09 -9.28
CA THR A 93 12.06 2.64 -9.14
C THR A 93 13.23 2.17 -10.01
N ARG A 94 13.77 3.04 -10.88
CA ARG A 94 14.96 2.77 -11.69
C ARG A 94 16.22 3.27 -10.98
N PRO A 95 17.29 2.45 -10.85
CA PRO A 95 18.45 2.84 -10.07
C PRO A 95 19.17 4.11 -10.54
N GLU A 96 19.38 4.27 -11.85
CA GLU A 96 20.11 5.43 -12.38
C GLU A 96 19.37 6.76 -12.12
N PRO A 97 18.08 6.93 -12.49
CA PRO A 97 17.31 8.11 -12.11
C PRO A 97 17.25 8.33 -10.60
N ALA A 98 17.05 7.27 -9.81
CA ALA A 98 16.99 7.38 -8.36
C ALA A 98 18.30 7.91 -7.76
N ARG A 99 19.46 7.42 -8.21
CA ARG A 99 20.77 7.92 -7.77
C ARG A 99 20.99 9.37 -8.16
N ALA A 100 20.64 9.74 -9.40
CA ALA A 100 20.76 11.12 -9.89
C ALA A 100 19.88 12.09 -9.09
N ALA A 101 18.72 11.63 -8.60
CA ALA A 101 17.78 12.45 -7.84
C ALA A 101 18.16 12.65 -6.35
N LEU A 102 19.08 11.88 -5.78
CA LEU A 102 19.42 11.95 -4.34
C LEU A 102 19.84 13.35 -3.90
N GLY A 103 20.75 14.00 -4.64
CA GLY A 103 21.23 15.35 -4.32
C GLY A 103 20.12 16.41 -4.38
N PRO A 104 19.40 16.54 -5.51
CA PRO A 104 18.26 17.46 -5.62
C PRO A 104 17.18 17.24 -4.56
N LEU A 105 16.78 15.98 -4.32
CA LEU A 105 15.75 15.65 -3.33
C LEU A 105 16.22 15.93 -1.90
N GLN A 106 17.51 15.71 -1.61
CA GLN A 106 18.08 16.11 -0.34
C GLN A 106 17.93 17.61 -0.14
N ALA A 107 18.26 18.45 -1.13
CA ALA A 107 18.07 19.89 -1.03
C ALA A 107 16.59 20.28 -0.83
N ALA A 108 15.66 19.65 -1.57
CA ALA A 108 14.23 19.89 -1.42
C ALA A 108 13.72 19.57 0.00
N LEU A 109 14.14 18.45 0.59
CA LEU A 109 13.74 18.02 1.94
C LEU A 109 14.29 18.91 3.07
N HIS A 110 15.28 19.76 2.80
CA HIS A 110 15.72 20.78 3.76
C HIS A 110 14.75 21.95 3.85
N SER A 111 13.91 22.16 2.82
CA SER A 111 12.87 23.19 2.85
C SER A 111 11.71 22.75 3.76
N PRO A 112 11.23 23.62 4.67
CA PRO A 112 10.00 23.37 5.43
C PRO A 112 8.76 23.21 4.53
N SER A 113 8.77 23.83 3.35
CA SER A 113 7.67 23.83 2.37
C SER A 113 7.86 22.79 1.25
N CYS A 114 8.63 21.72 1.49
CA CYS A 114 8.88 20.67 0.49
C CYS A 114 7.57 20.11 -0.10
N ALA A 115 7.47 19.89 -1.41
CA ALA A 115 6.27 19.32 -2.00
C ALA A 115 6.12 17.85 -1.60
N LEU A 116 4.89 17.36 -1.37
CA LEU A 116 4.65 15.95 -1.00
C LEU A 116 5.11 14.98 -2.10
N LEU A 117 5.06 15.41 -3.37
CA LEU A 117 5.64 14.67 -4.49
C LEU A 117 7.14 14.43 -4.31
N ASP A 118 7.90 15.45 -3.91
CA ASP A 118 9.35 15.30 -3.68
C ASP A 118 9.64 14.40 -2.48
N VAL A 119 8.79 14.43 -1.44
CA VAL A 119 8.88 13.50 -0.31
C VAL A 119 8.67 12.05 -0.77
N CYS A 120 7.66 11.80 -1.61
CA CYS A 120 7.40 10.46 -2.16
C CYS A 120 8.54 9.99 -3.08
N ARG A 121 9.03 10.87 -3.97
CA ARG A 121 10.18 10.58 -4.84
C ARG A 121 11.43 10.25 -4.03
N ALA A 122 11.64 10.95 -2.92
CA ALA A 122 12.75 10.70 -2.01
C ALA A 122 12.66 9.30 -1.38
N LEU A 123 11.49 8.93 -0.84
CA LEU A 123 11.29 7.61 -0.23
C LEU A 123 11.52 6.49 -1.24
N LEU A 124 10.86 6.55 -2.40
CA LEU A 124 11.02 5.55 -3.47
C LEU A 124 12.45 5.47 -3.98
N GLY A 125 13.07 6.61 -4.29
CA GLY A 125 14.43 6.66 -4.81
C GLY A 125 15.45 6.10 -3.82
N ALA A 126 15.32 6.43 -2.55
CA ALA A 126 16.22 5.90 -1.53
C ALA A 126 16.02 4.39 -1.29
N ILE A 127 14.79 3.88 -1.26
CA ILE A 127 14.52 2.43 -1.17
C ILE A 127 15.14 1.70 -2.36
N THR A 128 14.96 2.21 -3.58
CA THR A 128 15.53 1.64 -4.81
C THR A 128 17.05 1.57 -4.74
N VAL A 129 17.72 2.68 -4.37
CA VAL A 129 19.18 2.75 -4.31
C VAL A 129 19.74 1.87 -3.20
N LEU A 130 19.21 2.00 -1.98
CA LEU A 130 19.68 1.22 -0.84
C LEU A 130 19.41 -0.27 -1.04
N GLY A 131 18.29 -0.63 -1.68
CA GLY A 131 17.96 -2.01 -1.97
C GLY A 131 18.93 -2.64 -2.95
N GLN A 132 19.23 -1.95 -4.06
CA GLN A 132 20.23 -2.42 -5.02
C GLN A 132 21.62 -2.56 -4.36
N ASP A 133 22.04 -1.56 -3.59
CA ASP A 133 23.34 -1.56 -2.90
C ASP A 133 23.43 -2.69 -1.86
N ALA A 134 22.36 -2.91 -1.09
CA ALA A 134 22.31 -3.96 -0.08
C ALA A 134 22.37 -5.36 -0.69
N LEU A 135 21.64 -5.60 -1.78
CA LEU A 135 21.69 -6.88 -2.50
C LEU A 135 23.07 -7.12 -3.13
N GLY A 136 23.65 -6.08 -3.74
CA GLY A 136 25.00 -6.13 -4.31
C GLY A 136 26.06 -6.46 -3.25
N ALA A 137 26.02 -5.78 -2.10
CA ALA A 137 26.93 -6.03 -0.99
C ALA A 137 26.81 -7.45 -0.40
N ARG A 138 25.63 -8.06 -0.49
CA ARG A 138 25.37 -9.45 -0.09
C ARG A 138 25.82 -10.49 -1.13
N GLY A 139 26.36 -10.06 -2.27
CA GLY A 139 26.77 -10.95 -3.36
C GLY A 139 25.61 -11.62 -4.08
N VAL A 140 24.41 -11.00 -4.05
CA VAL A 140 23.24 -11.50 -4.77
C VAL A 140 23.50 -11.37 -6.29
N PRO A 141 23.21 -12.41 -7.10
CA PRO A 141 23.42 -12.36 -8.55
C PRO A 141 22.68 -11.19 -9.21
N ALA A 142 23.31 -10.53 -10.18
CA ALA A 142 22.73 -9.37 -10.87
C ALA A 142 21.35 -9.66 -11.49
N ALA A 143 21.13 -10.87 -12.02
CA ALA A 143 19.83 -11.30 -12.53
C ALA A 143 18.75 -11.25 -11.43
N LEU A 144 19.07 -11.75 -10.24
CA LEU A 144 18.13 -11.74 -9.11
C LEU A 144 17.87 -10.32 -8.57
N VAL A 145 18.84 -9.43 -8.67
CA VAL A 145 18.65 -8.00 -8.36
C VAL A 145 17.69 -7.35 -9.37
N GLN A 146 17.83 -7.67 -10.66
CA GLN A 146 16.88 -7.20 -11.68
C GLN A 146 15.49 -7.77 -11.44
N ASP A 147 15.40 -9.03 -11.00
CA ASP A 147 14.12 -9.64 -10.69
C ASP A 147 13.37 -8.88 -9.58
N TRP A 148 14.09 -8.50 -8.54
CA TRP A 148 13.54 -7.66 -7.47
C TRP A 148 13.14 -6.27 -7.99
N LEU A 149 13.98 -5.61 -8.79
CA LEU A 149 13.70 -4.27 -9.34
C LEU A 149 12.44 -4.26 -10.21
N GLU A 150 12.24 -5.27 -11.05
CA GLU A 150 11.04 -5.42 -11.87
C GLU A 150 9.78 -5.58 -11.00
N LEU A 151 9.84 -6.44 -9.98
CA LEU A 151 8.71 -6.64 -9.06
C LEU A 151 8.44 -5.38 -8.23
N TRP A 152 9.48 -4.70 -7.77
CA TRP A 152 9.38 -3.41 -7.06
C TRP A 152 8.70 -2.35 -7.92
N SER A 153 9.20 -2.19 -9.15
CA SER A 153 8.64 -1.31 -10.18
C SER A 153 7.17 -1.63 -10.44
N GLU A 154 6.80 -2.91 -10.60
CA GLU A 154 5.43 -3.34 -10.81
C GLU A 154 4.52 -2.97 -9.63
N ARG A 155 4.95 -3.20 -8.39
CA ARG A 155 4.11 -2.93 -7.21
C ARG A 155 3.92 -1.44 -6.97
N VAL A 156 4.94 -0.62 -7.18
CA VAL A 156 4.81 0.84 -7.12
C VAL A 156 3.87 1.36 -8.21
N TRP A 157 3.99 0.85 -9.45
CA TRP A 157 3.10 1.22 -10.55
C TRP A 157 1.64 0.90 -10.22
N ARG A 158 1.38 -0.32 -9.75
CA ARG A 158 0.07 -0.79 -9.29
C ARG A 158 -0.55 0.13 -8.24
N GLN A 159 0.18 0.41 -7.16
CA GLN A 159 -0.26 1.33 -6.09
C GLN A 159 -0.61 2.72 -6.64
N ASN A 160 0.29 3.33 -7.43
CA ASN A 160 0.09 4.68 -7.93
C ASN A 160 -1.09 4.77 -8.91
N ASN A 161 -1.25 3.81 -9.81
CA ASN A 161 -2.42 3.78 -10.72
C ASN A 161 -3.71 3.62 -9.96
N GLN A 162 -3.71 2.78 -8.94
CA GLN A 162 -4.87 2.59 -8.10
C GLN A 162 -5.25 3.89 -7.39
N GLN A 163 -4.29 4.56 -6.75
CA GLN A 163 -4.51 5.84 -6.07
C GLN A 163 -4.95 6.96 -7.03
N ALA A 164 -4.36 7.03 -8.23
CA ALA A 164 -4.80 7.95 -9.28
C ALA A 164 -6.27 7.72 -9.67
N ARG A 165 -6.67 6.46 -9.85
CA ARG A 165 -8.05 6.10 -10.16
C ARG A 165 -9.00 6.45 -9.00
N LEU A 166 -8.63 6.12 -7.76
CA LEU A 166 -9.42 6.48 -6.58
C LEU A 166 -9.61 8.00 -6.47
N ALA A 167 -8.56 8.78 -6.69
CA ALA A 167 -8.65 10.25 -6.64
C ALA A 167 -9.70 10.79 -7.62
N LEU A 168 -9.71 10.32 -8.87
CA LEU A 168 -10.71 10.73 -9.86
C LEU A 168 -12.14 10.29 -9.48
N LEU A 169 -12.31 9.06 -9.00
CA LEU A 169 -13.61 8.56 -8.56
C LEU A 169 -14.15 9.38 -7.39
N ILE A 170 -13.30 9.66 -6.40
CA ILE A 170 -13.64 10.49 -5.24
C ILE A 170 -14.04 11.90 -5.68
N GLN A 171 -13.34 12.50 -6.66
CA GLN A 171 -13.72 13.80 -7.20
C GLN A 171 -15.12 13.79 -7.83
N VAL A 172 -15.47 12.74 -8.57
CA VAL A 172 -16.82 12.61 -9.15
C VAL A 172 -17.87 12.45 -8.06
N MET A 173 -17.61 11.62 -7.05
CA MET A 173 -18.54 11.33 -5.97
C MET A 173 -18.77 12.54 -5.05
N ARG A 174 -17.74 13.38 -4.86
CA ARG A 174 -17.84 14.62 -4.08
C ARG A 174 -18.35 15.82 -4.87
N ALA A 175 -18.40 15.74 -6.20
CA ALA A 175 -18.82 16.85 -7.05
C ALA A 175 -20.31 17.19 -6.84
N ALA A 176 -20.57 18.50 -6.80
CA ALA A 176 -21.92 19.04 -6.88
C ALA A 176 -22.60 18.59 -8.19
N PRO A 177 -23.95 18.47 -8.24
CA PRO A 177 -24.67 18.00 -9.41
C PRO A 177 -24.31 18.73 -10.72
N GLU A 178 -24.05 20.04 -10.65
CA GLU A 178 -23.67 20.90 -11.76
C GLU A 178 -22.28 20.61 -12.35
N ASP A 179 -21.31 20.21 -11.51
CA ASP A 179 -19.93 19.93 -11.92
C ASP A 179 -19.72 18.48 -12.33
N ARG A 180 -20.62 17.58 -11.89
CA ARG A 180 -20.50 16.13 -12.05
C ARG A 180 -20.36 15.68 -13.52
N PRO A 181 -21.10 16.21 -14.51
CA PRO A 181 -20.92 15.81 -15.90
C PRO A 181 -19.50 16.04 -16.42
N GLY A 182 -18.90 17.18 -16.06
CA GLY A 182 -17.51 17.49 -16.41
C GLY A 182 -16.51 16.53 -15.77
N ARG A 183 -16.71 16.17 -14.50
CA ARG A 183 -15.86 15.20 -13.78
C ARG A 183 -16.01 13.78 -14.32
N LEU A 184 -17.24 13.36 -14.66
CA LEU A 184 -17.51 12.07 -15.30
C LEU A 184 -16.79 11.93 -16.64
N ALA A 185 -16.73 13.00 -17.45
CA ALA A 185 -16.02 12.98 -18.71
C ALA A 185 -14.50 12.73 -18.54
N VAL A 186 -13.90 13.20 -17.45
CA VAL A 186 -12.46 12.99 -17.14
C VAL A 186 -12.15 11.53 -16.78
N LEU A 187 -13.11 10.77 -16.24
CA LEU A 187 -12.91 9.34 -15.94
C LEU A 187 -12.70 8.50 -17.21
N GLY A 188 -13.23 8.93 -18.36
CA GLY A 188 -13.12 8.16 -19.61
C GLY A 188 -13.66 6.74 -19.44
N ASP A 189 -12.83 5.74 -19.76
CA ASP A 189 -13.16 4.32 -19.67
C ASP A 189 -13.31 3.82 -18.23
N ASP A 190 -12.81 4.55 -17.23
CA ASP A 190 -12.93 4.18 -15.81
C ASP A 190 -14.34 4.47 -15.25
N GLN A 191 -15.29 4.97 -16.05
CA GLN A 191 -16.67 5.19 -15.60
C GLN A 191 -17.39 3.92 -15.16
N ASP A 192 -17.05 2.76 -15.71
CA ASP A 192 -17.58 1.47 -15.29
C ASP A 192 -17.19 1.14 -13.84
N ALA A 193 -16.15 1.79 -13.31
CA ALA A 193 -15.76 1.64 -11.92
C ALA A 193 -16.78 2.23 -10.94
N LEU A 194 -17.66 3.13 -11.40
CA LEU A 194 -18.75 3.72 -10.60
C LEU A 194 -19.97 2.82 -10.42
N SER A 195 -19.99 1.65 -11.06
CA SER A 195 -21.07 0.69 -10.92
C SER A 195 -20.52 -0.62 -10.40
N ALA A 196 -21.19 -1.18 -9.40
CA ALA A 196 -20.96 -2.56 -9.00
C ALA A 196 -21.55 -3.51 -10.04
N ARG A 197 -20.79 -4.55 -10.38
CA ARG A 197 -21.25 -5.67 -11.21
C ARG A 197 -21.86 -6.77 -10.34
N GLY A 198 -21.42 -6.87 -9.08
CA GLY A 198 -22.00 -7.75 -8.09
C GLY A 198 -23.49 -7.49 -7.91
N THR A 199 -24.23 -8.53 -7.55
CA THR A 199 -25.70 -8.48 -7.36
C THR A 199 -26.13 -8.57 -5.89
N ASP A 200 -25.17 -8.81 -5.00
CA ASP A 200 -25.34 -8.85 -3.56
C ASP A 200 -24.21 -8.08 -2.85
N PHE A 201 -24.40 -7.82 -1.56
CA PHE A 201 -23.46 -7.05 -0.76
C PHE A 201 -22.06 -7.66 -0.68
N GLY A 202 -21.97 -8.98 -0.51
CA GLY A 202 -20.69 -9.68 -0.42
C GLY A 202 -19.92 -9.60 -1.74
N GLN A 203 -20.62 -9.77 -2.87
CA GLN A 203 -20.03 -9.60 -4.20
C GLN A 203 -19.56 -8.16 -4.43
N GLY A 204 -20.30 -7.15 -3.98
CA GLY A 204 -19.86 -5.76 -4.04
C GLY A 204 -18.62 -5.48 -3.19
N VAL A 205 -18.54 -6.04 -1.98
CA VAL A 205 -17.35 -5.98 -1.14
C VAL A 205 -16.16 -6.66 -1.82
N HIS A 206 -16.35 -7.86 -2.36
CA HIS A 206 -15.29 -8.60 -3.06
C HIS A 206 -14.80 -7.84 -4.29
N GLU A 207 -15.71 -7.26 -5.07
CA GLU A 207 -15.39 -6.43 -6.23
C GLU A 207 -14.60 -5.18 -5.84
N TYR A 208 -14.94 -4.55 -4.71
CA TYR A 208 -14.13 -3.46 -4.15
C TYR A 208 -12.71 -3.92 -3.84
N LEU A 209 -12.56 -5.06 -3.15
CA LEU A 209 -11.26 -5.59 -2.77
C LEU A 209 -10.42 -5.95 -4.00
N GLU A 210 -10.99 -6.57 -5.03
CA GLU A 210 -10.24 -6.89 -6.27
C GLU A 210 -9.78 -5.63 -7.01
N ARG A 211 -10.56 -4.56 -6.96
CA ARG A 211 -10.23 -3.30 -7.66
C ARG A 211 -9.31 -2.39 -6.86
N TYR A 212 -9.38 -2.45 -5.53
CA TYR A 212 -8.87 -1.40 -4.66
C TYR A 212 -8.02 -1.89 -3.47
N ALA A 213 -7.82 -3.20 -3.30
CA ALA A 213 -7.02 -3.69 -2.17
C ALA A 213 -5.53 -3.39 -2.27
N GLU A 214 -4.99 -3.07 -3.45
CA GLU A 214 -3.57 -2.70 -3.57
C GLU A 214 -3.26 -1.43 -2.76
N THR A 215 -4.26 -0.56 -2.50
CA THR A 215 -4.19 0.57 -1.53
C THR A 215 -3.70 0.14 -0.15
N GLY A 216 -3.91 -1.12 0.24
CA GLY A 216 -3.47 -1.67 1.51
C GLY A 216 -1.96 -1.74 1.68
N ALA A 217 -1.17 -1.31 0.68
CA ALA A 217 0.26 -0.99 0.71
C ALA A 217 1.25 -2.08 1.15
N SER A 218 0.71 -3.19 1.60
CA SER A 218 1.44 -4.27 2.23
C SER A 218 2.29 -5.04 1.22
N SER A 219 1.88 -5.01 -0.06
CA SER A 219 2.63 -5.58 -1.17
C SER A 219 3.85 -4.74 -1.54
N VAL A 220 3.70 -3.41 -1.64
CA VAL A 220 4.81 -2.46 -1.81
C VAL A 220 5.77 -2.58 -0.64
N ALA A 221 5.23 -2.58 0.58
CA ALA A 221 6.03 -2.70 1.79
C ALA A 221 6.79 -4.04 1.86
N LEU A 222 6.15 -5.15 1.48
CA LEU A 222 6.82 -6.45 1.40
C LEU A 222 8.02 -6.40 0.44
N VAL A 223 7.74 -6.03 -0.80
CA VAL A 223 8.74 -6.08 -1.88
C VAL A 223 9.87 -5.08 -1.63
N GLY A 224 9.55 -3.87 -1.17
CA GLY A 224 10.54 -2.84 -0.79
C GLY A 224 11.43 -3.25 0.39
N GLY A 225 10.93 -4.13 1.27
CA GLY A 225 11.67 -4.64 2.43
C GLY A 225 12.64 -5.79 2.14
N LEU A 226 12.42 -6.57 1.06
CA LEU A 226 13.20 -7.78 0.75
C LEU A 226 14.73 -7.58 0.65
N PRO A 227 15.25 -6.49 0.07
CA PRO A 227 16.69 -6.25 0.02
C PRO A 227 17.38 -6.22 1.38
N PHE A 228 16.62 -5.83 2.41
CA PHE A 228 17.10 -5.64 3.78
C PHE A 228 16.79 -6.85 4.67
N ALA A 229 16.16 -7.89 4.13
CA ALA A 229 15.83 -9.11 4.85
C ALA A 229 17.08 -9.93 5.15
N ARG A 230 17.58 -9.81 6.39
CA ARG A 230 18.75 -10.55 6.89
C ARG A 230 18.47 -12.04 7.04
N ALA A 231 17.21 -12.42 7.22
CA ALA A 231 16.80 -13.81 7.36
C ALA A 231 16.85 -14.62 6.04
N LEU A 232 16.95 -13.95 4.88
CA LEU A 232 16.94 -14.61 3.57
C LEU A 232 18.36 -14.87 3.06
N THR A 233 18.66 -16.10 2.66
CA THR A 233 19.82 -16.36 1.80
C THR A 233 19.51 -15.93 0.35
N PRO A 234 20.50 -15.78 -0.54
CA PRO A 234 20.23 -15.51 -1.97
C PRO A 234 19.29 -16.54 -2.61
N ARG A 235 19.41 -17.82 -2.22
CA ARG A 235 18.52 -18.90 -2.71
C ARG A 235 17.10 -18.76 -2.16
N ASP A 236 16.93 -18.34 -0.91
CA ASP A 236 15.60 -18.10 -0.34
C ASP A 236 14.94 -16.89 -1.00
N LEU A 237 15.73 -15.84 -1.29
CA LEU A 237 15.25 -14.67 -2.02
C LEU A 237 14.78 -15.02 -3.43
N GLU A 238 15.54 -15.84 -4.17
CA GLU A 238 15.15 -16.36 -5.49
C GLU A 238 13.80 -17.06 -5.45
N LYS A 239 13.64 -18.02 -4.52
CA LYS A 239 12.37 -18.74 -4.36
C LYS A 239 11.24 -17.83 -3.94
N LEU A 240 11.50 -16.89 -3.03
CA LEU A 240 10.50 -15.93 -2.59
C LEU A 240 10.06 -15.02 -3.73
N LEU A 241 10.98 -14.49 -4.53
CA LEU A 241 10.62 -13.71 -5.71
C LEU A 241 9.83 -14.55 -6.71
N GLY A 242 10.18 -15.83 -6.89
CA GLY A 242 9.38 -16.80 -7.64
C GLY A 242 7.94 -16.87 -7.13
N VAL A 243 7.73 -17.12 -5.83
CA VAL A 243 6.39 -17.16 -5.20
C VAL A 243 5.61 -15.85 -5.38
N LEU A 244 6.29 -14.70 -5.29
CA LEU A 244 5.65 -13.38 -5.40
C LEU A 244 5.33 -12.99 -6.86
N ARG A 245 5.94 -13.65 -7.84
CA ARG A 245 5.76 -13.43 -9.29
C ARG A 245 4.84 -14.46 -9.94
N GLU A 246 4.98 -15.73 -9.56
CA GLU A 246 4.22 -16.84 -10.11
C GLU A 246 2.74 -16.73 -9.68
N GLY A 247 1.84 -17.15 -10.58
CA GLY A 247 0.39 -16.87 -10.57
C GLY A 247 -0.44 -17.34 -9.36
N SER A 248 0.19 -17.70 -8.25
CA SER A 248 -0.47 -17.63 -6.95
C SER A 248 -0.69 -16.16 -6.58
N ASP A 249 -1.95 -15.79 -6.35
CA ASP A 249 -2.29 -14.43 -5.92
C ASP A 249 -1.95 -14.19 -4.44
N PHE A 250 -0.70 -14.47 -4.05
CA PHE A 250 -0.22 -14.38 -2.68
C PHE A 250 -0.23 -12.93 -2.20
N LEU A 251 0.34 -12.02 -3.01
CA LEU A 251 0.39 -10.60 -2.69
C LEU A 251 -1.01 -9.96 -2.70
N GLY A 252 -1.87 -10.31 -3.65
CA GLY A 252 -3.25 -9.82 -3.68
C GLY A 252 -4.07 -10.39 -2.52
N GLY A 253 -3.90 -11.66 -2.16
CA GLY A 253 -4.54 -12.26 -0.99
C GLY A 253 -4.17 -11.54 0.31
N VAL A 254 -2.89 -11.25 0.53
CA VAL A 254 -2.44 -10.46 1.70
C VAL A 254 -3.04 -9.05 1.67
N ALA A 255 -3.01 -8.37 0.52
CA ALA A 255 -3.53 -7.02 0.37
C ALA A 255 -5.05 -6.95 0.64
N ARG A 256 -5.83 -7.87 0.06
CA ARG A 256 -7.29 -7.96 0.26
C ARG A 256 -7.66 -8.27 1.70
N LEU A 257 -6.95 -9.20 2.35
CA LEU A 257 -7.18 -9.53 3.75
C LEU A 257 -6.99 -8.30 4.65
N LEU A 258 -5.91 -7.56 4.44
CA LEU A 258 -5.62 -6.37 5.25
C LEU A 258 -6.56 -5.21 4.93
N ARG A 259 -6.91 -5.01 3.66
CA ARG A 259 -7.89 -3.99 3.27
C ARG A 259 -9.27 -4.28 3.87
N LEU A 260 -9.74 -5.53 3.79
CA LEU A 260 -11.02 -5.91 4.40
C LEU A 260 -11.00 -5.74 5.92
N ALA A 261 -9.88 -6.05 6.58
CA ALA A 261 -9.73 -5.83 8.00
C ALA A 261 -9.81 -4.34 8.39
N GLN A 262 -9.27 -3.45 7.54
CA GLN A 262 -9.36 -1.99 7.72
C GLN A 262 -10.79 -1.48 7.50
N ASP A 263 -11.47 -1.99 6.47
CA ASP A 263 -12.81 -1.53 6.10
C ASP A 263 -13.94 -2.24 6.85
N VAL A 264 -13.66 -3.18 7.76
CA VAL A 264 -14.71 -3.95 8.46
C VAL A 264 -15.65 -3.07 9.27
N ARG A 265 -15.19 -1.88 9.64
CA ARG A 265 -16.03 -0.80 10.19
C ARG A 265 -16.25 0.21 9.08
N PHE A 266 -17.50 0.46 8.80
CA PHE A 266 -17.92 1.41 7.81
C PHE A 266 -17.54 2.83 8.25
N ASP A 267 -16.71 3.48 7.42
CA ASP A 267 -16.38 4.90 7.55
C ASP A 267 -17.25 5.73 6.57
N PRO A 268 -18.27 6.44 7.05
CA PRO A 268 -19.13 7.27 6.21
C PRO A 268 -18.42 8.51 5.64
N SER A 269 -17.22 8.85 6.13
CA SER A 269 -16.44 10.00 5.61
C SER A 269 -15.69 9.68 4.32
N GLU A 270 -15.48 8.38 4.04
CA GLU A 270 -14.91 7.90 2.79
C GLU A 270 -16.02 7.70 1.75
N PRO A 271 -16.02 8.43 0.62
CA PRO A 271 -17.07 8.28 -0.39
C PRO A 271 -17.09 6.88 -1.01
N ILE A 272 -15.93 6.23 -1.09
CA ILE A 272 -15.78 4.89 -1.68
C ILE A 272 -15.01 3.98 -0.70
N ASN A 273 -15.68 2.96 -0.21
CA ASN A 273 -15.10 1.89 0.60
C ASN A 273 -15.87 0.58 0.33
N SER A 274 -15.42 -0.52 0.93
CA SER A 274 -16.06 -1.83 0.73
C SER A 274 -17.56 -1.85 1.10
N GLY A 275 -17.96 -1.14 2.16
CA GLY A 275 -19.36 -1.03 2.57
C GLY A 275 -20.22 -0.25 1.57
N VAL A 276 -19.73 0.86 1.03
CA VAL A 276 -20.44 1.61 -0.03
C VAL A 276 -20.60 0.75 -1.27
N MET A 277 -19.55 0.05 -1.69
CA MET A 277 -19.61 -0.82 -2.89
C MET A 277 -20.55 -2.01 -2.69
N GLY A 278 -20.54 -2.62 -1.50
CA GLY A 278 -21.48 -3.66 -1.12
C GLY A 278 -22.93 -3.17 -1.17
N TYR A 279 -23.21 -2.01 -0.58
CA TYR A 279 -24.53 -1.40 -0.61
C TYR A 279 -24.97 -1.08 -2.05
N ALA A 280 -24.07 -0.50 -2.86
CA ALA A 280 -24.33 -0.19 -4.26
C ALA A 280 -24.72 -1.43 -5.07
N ALA A 281 -24.00 -2.55 -4.88
CA ALA A 281 -24.26 -3.82 -5.54
C ALA A 281 -25.67 -4.36 -5.22
N GLU A 282 -25.99 -4.45 -3.93
CA GLU A 282 -27.28 -4.99 -3.48
C GLU A 282 -28.47 -4.15 -3.95
N HIS A 283 -28.34 -2.82 -3.84
CA HIS A 283 -29.42 -1.90 -4.21
C HIS A 283 -29.41 -1.53 -5.70
N ARG A 284 -28.45 -2.05 -6.48
CA ARG A 284 -28.25 -1.76 -7.91
C ARG A 284 -28.15 -0.26 -8.18
N GLN A 285 -27.45 0.44 -7.31
CA GLN A 285 -27.22 1.88 -7.41
C GLN A 285 -25.83 2.16 -7.97
N ARG A 286 -25.69 3.28 -8.68
CA ARG A 286 -24.36 3.80 -9.02
C ARG A 286 -23.77 4.46 -7.80
N LEU A 287 -22.44 4.41 -7.66
CA LEU A 287 -21.72 5.05 -6.56
C LEU A 287 -22.01 6.56 -6.47
N THR A 288 -22.26 7.23 -7.61
CA THR A 288 -22.58 8.67 -7.67
C THR A 288 -23.93 9.04 -7.07
N ASP A 289 -24.80 8.06 -6.86
CA ASP A 289 -26.17 8.26 -6.37
C ASP A 289 -26.28 7.97 -4.87
N ILE A 290 -25.17 7.54 -4.25
CA ILE A 290 -25.10 7.14 -2.85
C ILE A 290 -24.50 8.27 -2.03
N ASP A 291 -25.23 8.67 -0.99
CA ASP A 291 -24.69 9.51 0.08
C ASP A 291 -24.20 8.61 1.23
N ALA A 292 -22.89 8.35 1.26
CA ALA A 292 -22.26 7.49 2.27
C ALA A 292 -22.56 7.96 3.72
N THR A 293 -22.79 9.25 3.93
CA THR A 293 -23.08 9.83 5.26
C THR A 293 -24.46 9.47 5.80
N ARG A 294 -25.35 8.98 4.92
CA ARG A 294 -26.73 8.58 5.26
C ARG A 294 -26.94 7.07 5.33
N LEU A 295 -25.92 6.28 5.03
CA LEU A 295 -26.02 4.82 5.06
C LEU A 295 -26.14 4.28 6.50
N PRO A 296 -26.83 3.15 6.71
CA PRO A 296 -27.07 2.59 8.04
C PRO A 296 -25.78 1.95 8.61
N ARG A 297 -24.95 2.75 9.28
CA ARG A 297 -23.63 2.34 9.77
C ARG A 297 -23.62 1.04 10.56
N GLU A 298 -24.48 0.88 11.57
CA GLU A 298 -24.49 -0.32 12.43
C GLU A 298 -24.85 -1.59 11.66
N GLU A 299 -25.75 -1.48 10.70
CA GLU A 299 -26.12 -2.58 9.80
C GLU A 299 -24.94 -2.93 8.90
N LEU A 300 -24.32 -1.94 8.26
CA LEU A 300 -23.16 -2.16 7.39
C LEU A 300 -21.98 -2.76 8.16
N ASP A 301 -21.68 -2.29 9.38
CA ASP A 301 -20.67 -2.87 10.25
C ASP A 301 -20.94 -4.36 10.53
N THR A 302 -22.20 -4.71 10.80
CA THR A 302 -22.60 -6.11 11.06
C THR A 302 -22.39 -6.97 9.82
N ARG A 303 -22.75 -6.47 8.65
CA ARG A 303 -22.64 -7.19 7.38
C ARG A 303 -21.20 -7.33 6.92
N LEU A 304 -20.39 -6.28 7.06
CA LEU A 304 -18.95 -6.31 6.78
C LEU A 304 -18.22 -7.31 7.67
N LYS A 305 -18.57 -7.40 8.96
CA LYS A 305 -18.06 -8.45 9.85
C LYS A 305 -18.44 -9.85 9.38
N GLN A 306 -19.64 -10.02 8.83
CA GLN A 306 -20.09 -11.29 8.30
C GLN A 306 -19.29 -11.69 7.05
N VAL A 307 -19.08 -10.74 6.13
CA VAL A 307 -18.20 -10.94 4.97
C VAL A 307 -16.76 -11.24 5.41
N TRP A 308 -16.24 -10.54 6.42
CA TRP A 308 -14.93 -10.84 7.00
C TRP A 308 -14.82 -12.29 7.47
N VAL A 309 -15.81 -12.80 8.22
CA VAL A 309 -15.79 -14.19 8.70
C VAL A 309 -15.69 -15.19 7.54
N ASP A 310 -16.42 -14.95 6.46
CA ASP A 310 -16.46 -15.85 5.30
C ASP A 310 -15.20 -15.74 4.42
N ASP A 311 -14.79 -14.52 4.08
CA ASP A 311 -13.69 -14.27 3.14
C ASP A 311 -12.31 -14.48 3.79
N SER A 312 -12.14 -14.09 5.06
CA SER A 312 -10.84 -14.22 5.73
C SER A 312 -10.42 -15.69 5.84
N ALA A 313 -11.33 -16.59 6.17
CA ALA A 313 -11.06 -18.03 6.24
C ALA A 313 -10.67 -18.61 4.87
N ARG A 314 -11.30 -18.15 3.79
CA ARG A 314 -10.94 -18.54 2.42
C ARG A 314 -9.52 -18.07 2.07
N THR A 315 -9.25 -16.78 2.23
CA THR A 315 -7.93 -16.20 1.93
C THR A 315 -6.83 -16.83 2.76
N ARG A 316 -7.08 -17.15 4.03
CA ARG A 316 -6.13 -17.87 4.88
C ARG A 316 -5.77 -19.24 4.30
N ARG A 317 -6.75 -20.01 3.84
CA ARG A 317 -6.51 -21.33 3.22
C ARG A 317 -5.72 -21.23 1.94
N GLU A 318 -6.01 -20.22 1.11
CA GLU A 318 -5.27 -19.98 -0.14
C GLU A 318 -3.79 -19.65 0.15
N LEU A 319 -3.53 -18.76 1.11
CA LEU A 319 -2.17 -18.43 1.52
C LEU A 319 -1.44 -19.65 2.12
N ASP A 320 -2.11 -20.43 2.97
CA ASP A 320 -1.53 -21.65 3.55
C ASP A 320 -1.25 -22.71 2.48
N ALA A 321 -2.06 -22.80 1.41
CA ALA A 321 -1.82 -23.70 0.28
C ALA A 321 -0.58 -23.30 -0.52
N VAL A 322 -0.36 -22.00 -0.73
CA VAL A 322 0.88 -21.48 -1.34
C VAL A 322 2.10 -21.80 -0.47
N VAL A 323 1.99 -21.63 0.85
CA VAL A 323 3.08 -22.00 1.77
C VAL A 323 3.34 -23.51 1.79
N ALA A 324 2.28 -24.32 1.69
CA ALA A 324 2.39 -25.78 1.67
C ALA A 324 3.01 -26.32 0.37
N SER A 325 2.79 -25.66 -0.78
CA SER A 325 3.36 -26.09 -2.06
C SER A 325 4.89 -26.01 -2.10
N LEU A 326 5.50 -25.27 -1.16
CA LEU A 326 6.95 -25.21 -0.97
C LEU A 326 7.56 -26.50 -0.40
N GLY A 327 6.77 -27.48 0.03
CA GLY A 327 7.30 -28.76 0.52
C GLY A 327 8.20 -28.61 1.76
N ASP A 328 9.38 -29.23 1.76
CA ASP A 328 10.34 -29.20 2.89
C ASP A 328 11.41 -28.11 2.74
N GLU A 329 11.10 -27.04 2.01
CA GLU A 329 12.03 -25.95 1.75
C GLU A 329 12.27 -25.07 3.00
N PRO A 330 13.51 -24.57 3.23
CA PRO A 330 13.82 -23.68 4.35
C PRO A 330 13.00 -22.38 4.40
N LEU A 331 12.47 -21.94 3.25
CA LEU A 331 11.61 -20.76 3.14
C LEU A 331 10.22 -21.00 3.75
N ARG A 332 9.74 -22.24 3.84
CA ARG A 332 8.38 -22.54 4.29
C ARG A 332 8.09 -22.08 5.72
N PRO A 333 8.91 -22.38 6.75
CA PRO A 333 8.68 -21.88 8.10
C PRO A 333 8.62 -20.35 8.18
N LEU A 334 9.45 -19.67 7.38
CA LEU A 334 9.48 -18.20 7.31
C LEU A 334 8.15 -17.65 6.77
N LEU A 335 7.68 -18.18 5.63
CA LEU A 335 6.40 -17.76 5.05
C LEU A 335 5.20 -18.21 5.87
N GLN A 336 5.30 -19.30 6.62
CA GLN A 336 4.26 -19.67 7.57
C GLN A 336 4.15 -18.66 8.72
N GLY A 337 5.29 -18.25 9.29
CA GLY A 337 5.32 -17.21 10.33
C GLY A 337 4.83 -15.85 9.82
N PHE A 338 5.12 -15.53 8.56
CA PHE A 338 4.59 -14.38 7.86
C PHE A 338 3.06 -14.39 7.79
N VAL A 339 2.48 -15.46 7.24
CA VAL A 339 1.02 -15.59 7.04
C VAL A 339 0.30 -15.59 8.39
N GLN A 340 0.89 -16.20 9.43
CA GLN A 340 0.42 -16.10 10.82
C GLN A 340 0.43 -14.65 11.35
N SER A 341 1.49 -13.90 11.08
CA SER A 341 1.63 -12.51 11.53
C SER A 341 0.60 -11.59 10.84
N VAL A 342 0.44 -11.73 9.52
CA VAL A 342 -0.60 -11.01 8.76
C VAL A 342 -1.98 -11.30 9.34
N TRP A 343 -2.29 -12.57 9.58
CA TRP A 343 -3.57 -12.98 10.15
C TRP A 343 -3.83 -12.39 11.54
N ALA A 344 -2.83 -12.44 12.42
CA ALA A 344 -2.93 -11.89 13.77
C ALA A 344 -3.15 -10.37 13.76
N VAL A 345 -2.48 -9.65 12.87
CA VAL A 345 -2.67 -8.20 12.71
C VAL A 345 -4.07 -7.89 12.17
N ALA A 346 -4.49 -8.58 11.11
CA ALA A 346 -5.80 -8.37 10.50
C ALA A 346 -6.94 -8.64 11.51
N THR A 347 -6.84 -9.74 12.27
CA THR A 347 -7.81 -10.07 13.33
C THR A 347 -7.88 -8.97 14.39
N ARG A 348 -6.72 -8.46 14.86
CA ARG A 348 -6.69 -7.37 15.84
C ARG A 348 -7.28 -6.06 15.30
N LEU A 349 -7.06 -5.74 14.03
CA LEU A 349 -7.68 -4.57 13.40
C LEU A 349 -9.20 -4.68 13.44
N VAL A 350 -9.74 -5.86 13.16
CA VAL A 350 -11.18 -6.13 13.21
C VAL A 350 -11.73 -6.04 14.64
N GLU A 351 -11.04 -6.63 15.62
CA GLU A 351 -11.43 -6.64 17.03
C GLU A 351 -11.40 -5.23 17.66
N ALA A 352 -10.30 -4.50 17.48
CA ALA A 352 -10.15 -3.14 18.01
C ALA A 352 -11.17 -2.18 17.37
N GLY A 353 -11.33 -2.33 16.04
CA GLY A 353 -11.75 -1.28 15.10
C GLY A 353 -11.43 0.15 15.53
N HIS A 354 -12.16 1.17 15.05
CA HIS A 354 -11.76 2.59 15.14
C HIS A 354 -11.60 3.22 16.55
N ASP A 355 -11.19 2.49 17.60
CA ASP A 355 -10.56 3.10 18.77
C ASP A 355 -9.03 3.17 18.51
N PRO A 356 -8.46 4.36 18.25
CA PRO A 356 -7.04 4.51 17.98
C PRO A 356 -6.19 4.40 19.24
N ARG A 357 -6.73 4.04 20.42
CA ARG A 357 -5.93 3.94 21.64
C ARG A 357 -4.84 2.88 21.50
N PRO A 358 -3.57 3.30 21.40
CA PRO A 358 -2.46 2.38 21.51
C PRO A 358 -2.27 2.12 23.00
N GLY A 359 -2.69 0.95 23.48
CA GLY A 359 -2.50 0.64 24.88
C GLY A 359 -3.00 -0.75 25.27
N LEU A 360 -2.29 -1.78 24.79
CA LEU A 360 -1.71 -2.82 25.63
C LEU A 360 -0.37 -3.27 25.02
#